data_AF-A0A0R3SJ06-F1
#
_entry.id   AF-A0A0R3SJ06-F1
#
_cell.length_a   1.000
_cell.length_b   1.000
_cell.length_c   1.000
_cell.angle_alpha   90.00
_cell.angle_beta   90.00
_cell.angle_gamma   90.00
#
_symmetry.space_group_name_H-M   'P 1'
#
loop_
_entity.id
_entity.type
_entity.pdbx_description
1 polymer ?
#
loop_
_entity_poly.entity_id
_entity_poly.type
_entity_poly.pdbx_seq_one_letter_code
_entity_poly.pdbx_strand_id
1 'polypeptide(L)' 'MLSPQQSEVRLPKEVYQSLIIKSSGSATRLIRLLMKHFFSQEELAASSLSGEGIYKRRLKPDVTEAIKCKFWCT' A
#
# COMPACT_ATOMS: atom_id res chain seq x y z
N MET A 1 16.69 21.76 11.67
CA MET A 1 17.12 20.84 10.59
C MET A 1 15.87 20.19 10.02
N LEU A 2 15.42 20.57 8.82
CA LEU A 2 14.32 19.86 8.16
C LEU A 2 14.90 18.55 7.63
N SER A 3 14.54 17.42 8.23
CA SER A 3 14.76 16.12 7.59
C SER A 3 13.58 15.88 6.64
N PRO A 4 13.76 15.93 5.31
CA PRO A 4 12.73 15.50 4.40
C PRO A 4 12.83 13.98 4.30
N GLN A 5 12.41 13.25 5.34
CA GLN A 5 11.89 11.90 5.11
C GLN A 5 10.57 12.08 4.38
N GLN A 6 10.67 12.45 3.11
CA GLN A 6 9.59 12.34 2.15
C GLN A 6 9.23 10.87 2.17
N SER A 7 8.04 10.58 2.70
CA SER A 7 7.44 9.25 2.67
C SER A 7 7.81 8.53 1.37
N GLU A 8 8.44 7.37 1.49
CA GLU A 8 8.81 6.48 0.37
C GLU A 8 7.57 6.10 -0.48
N VAL A 9 6.37 6.41 0.02
CA VAL A 9 5.07 6.16 -0.58
C VAL A 9 4.63 7.35 -1.43
N ARG A 10 5.28 7.56 -2.58
CA ARG A 10 4.81 8.50 -3.59
C ARG A 10 4.27 7.77 -4.80
N LEU A 11 3.01 8.05 -5.13
CA LEU A 11 2.36 7.55 -6.33
C LEU A 11 2.08 8.72 -7.28
N PRO A 12 2.56 8.68 -8.54
CA PRO A 12 2.17 9.68 -9.54
C PRO A 12 0.65 9.74 -9.68
N LYS A 13 0.11 10.94 -9.93
CA LYS A 13 -1.35 11.16 -9.98
C LYS A 13 -2.02 10.29 -11.03
N GLU A 14 -1.36 10.13 -12.17
CA GLU A 14 -1.82 9.37 -13.33
C GLU A 14 -1.91 7.88 -12.99
N VAL A 15 -0.92 7.37 -12.26
CA VAL A 15 -0.91 5.98 -11.78
C VAL A 15 -2.05 5.79 -10.78
N TYR A 16 -2.21 6.69 -9.82
CA TYR A 16 -3.31 6.61 -8.84
C TYR A 16 -4.69 6.62 -9.50
N GLN A 17 -4.92 7.53 -10.45
CA GLN A 17 -6.16 7.59 -11.21
C GLN A 17 -6.41 6.30 -12.00
N SER A 18 -5.38 5.73 -12.64
CA SER A 18 -5.49 4.45 -13.32
C SER A 18 -5.92 3.32 -12.36
N LEU A 19 -5.36 3.27 -11.15
CA LEU A 19 -5.74 2.28 -10.15
C LEU A 19 -7.19 2.46 -9.66
N ILE A 20 -7.64 3.71 -9.46
CA ILE A 20 -9.05 4.02 -9.14
C ILE A 20 -9.98 3.49 -10.24
N ILE A 21 -9.70 3.80 -11.51
CA ILE A 21 -10.53 3.35 -12.63
C ILE A 21 -10.56 1.81 -12.69
N LYS A 22 -9.39 1.17 -12.60
CA LYS A 22 -9.25 -0.30 -12.59
C LYS A 22 -9.94 -0.97 -11.41
N SER A 23 -10.13 -0.26 -10.30
CA SER A 23 -10.85 -0.77 -9.13
C SER A 23 -12.37 -0.88 -9.34
N SER A 24 -12.91 -0.19 -10.35
CA SER A 24 -14.35 -0.18 -10.66
C SER A 24 -15.23 0.16 -9.44
N GLY A 25 -14.80 1.13 -8.61
CA GLY A 25 -15.52 1.56 -7.41
C GLY A 25 -15.41 0.63 -6.20
N SER A 26 -14.70 -0.50 -6.29
CA SER A 26 -14.51 -1.40 -5.15
C SER A 26 -13.30 -0.99 -4.32
N ALA A 27 -13.56 -0.57 -3.07
CA ALA A 27 -12.50 -0.23 -2.11
C ALA A 27 -11.52 -1.40 -1.90
N THR A 28 -12.04 -2.62 -1.71
CA THR A 28 -11.21 -3.83 -1.56
C THR A 28 -10.35 -4.09 -2.80
N ARG A 29 -10.88 -3.84 -4.01
CA ARG A 29 -10.10 -4.01 -5.25
C ARG A 29 -9.01 -2.94 -5.37
N LEU A 30 -9.31 -1.69 -5.01
CA LEU A 30 -8.33 -0.62 -5.01
C LEU A 30 -7.19 -0.90 -4.01
N ILE A 31 -7.51 -1.36 -2.79
CA ILE A 31 -6.51 -1.79 -1.81
C ILE A 31 -5.61 -2.88 -2.39
N ARG A 32 -6.18 -3.94 -3.00
CA ARG A 32 -5.36 -5.01 -3.62
C ARG A 32 -4.45 -4.50 -4.72
N LEU A 33 -4.93 -3.56 -5.54
CA LEU A 33 -4.14 -2.95 -6.60
C LEU A 33 -2.99 -2.11 -6.04
N LEU A 34 -3.24 -1.34 -4.97
CA LEU A 34 -2.21 -0.57 -4.27
C LEU A 34 -1.18 -1.47 -3.60
N MET A 35 -1.61 -2.55 -2.93
CA MET A 35 -0.71 -3.54 -2.34
C MET A 35 0.20 -4.17 -3.40
N LYS A 36 -0.35 -4.55 -4.57
CA LYS A 36 0.43 -5.08 -5.69
C LYS A 36 1.31 -4.03 -6.39
N HIS A 37 1.04 -2.74 -6.21
CA HIS A 37 1.88 -1.68 -6.75
C HIS A 37 3.13 -1.47 -5.90
N PHE A 38 2.98 -1.47 -4.57
CA PHE A 38 4.08 -1.21 -3.64
C PHE A 38 4.86 -2.46 -3.21
N PHE A 39 4.27 -3.64 -3.31
CA PHE A 39 4.88 -4.89 -2.88
C PHE A 39 4.90 -5.91 -4.01
N SER A 40 5.99 -6.67 -4.11
CA SER A 40 6.06 -7.79 -5.05
C SER A 40 5.11 -8.91 -4.63
N GLN A 41 4.76 -9.80 -5.57
CA GLN A 41 3.94 -10.96 -5.26
C GLN A 41 4.62 -11.91 -4.26
N GLU A 42 5.94 -12.05 -4.36
CA GLU A 42 6.75 -12.84 -3.43
C GLU A 42 6.74 -12.25 -2.02
N GLU A 43 6.88 -10.92 -1.91
CA GLU A 43 6.82 -10.22 -0.63
C GLU A 43 5.45 -10.37 0.02
N LEU A 44 4.36 -10.21 -0.74
CA LEU A 44 2.99 -10.40 -0.25
C LEU A 44 2.72 -11.83 0.21
N ALA A 45 3.34 -12.84 -0.41
CA ALA A 45 3.20 -14.24 -0.02
C ALA A 45 3.95 -14.57 1.27
N ALA A 46 5.12 -13.95 1.46
CA ALA A 46 6.00 -14.17 2.61
C ALA A 46 5.74 -13.21 3.79
N SER A 47 4.77 -12.28 3.67
CA SER A 47 4.57 -11.22 4.66
C SER A 47 3.11 -11.10 5.13
N SER A 48 2.90 -10.39 6.24
CA SER A 48 1.60 -10.05 6.81
C SER A 48 1.60 -8.61 7.34
N LEU A 49 0.41 -8.11 7.70
CA LEU A 49 0.26 -6.76 8.26
C LEU A 49 0.81 -6.64 9.69
N SER A 50 0.65 -7.69 10.50
CA SER A 50 1.11 -7.73 11.90
C SER A 50 2.53 -8.29 12.05
N GLY A 51 3.01 -9.09 11.08
CA GLY A 51 4.21 -9.90 11.25
C GLY A 51 4.00 -11.10 12.18
N GLU A 52 2.76 -11.40 12.57
CA GLU A 52 2.44 -12.55 13.41
C GLU A 52 2.20 -13.80 12.56
N GLY A 53 2.76 -14.92 13.00
CA GLY A 53 2.73 -16.21 12.31
C GLY A 53 4.12 -16.77 12.06
N ILE A 54 4.21 -18.10 11.90
CA ILE A 54 5.46 -18.87 12.01
C ILE A 54 6.52 -18.44 10.98
N TYR A 55 6.12 -17.85 9.84
CA TYR A 55 7.05 -17.50 8.75
C TYR A 55 6.70 -16.20 8.02
N LYS A 56 5.90 -15.30 8.60
CA LYS A 56 5.45 -14.08 7.90
C LYS A 56 6.18 -12.84 8.40
N ARG A 57 6.95 -12.19 7.53
CA ARG A 57 7.57 -10.89 7.82
C ARG A 57 6.48 -9.81 7.91
N ARG A 58 6.72 -8.74 8.67
CA ARG A 58 5.81 -7.59 8.67
C ARG A 58 6.03 -6.76 7.41
N LEU A 59 4.96 -6.45 6.68
CA LEU A 59 5.01 -5.48 5.58
C LEU A 59 5.43 -4.10 6.10
N LYS A 60 6.15 -3.32 5.30
CA LYS A 60 6.61 -1.97 5.67
C LYS A 60 5.43 -1.15 6.24
N PRO A 61 5.43 -0.82 7.55
CA PRO A 61 4.30 -0.18 8.20
C PRO A 61 3.90 1.14 7.53
N ASP A 62 4.88 1.99 7.20
CA ASP A 62 4.65 3.30 6.58
C ASP A 62 3.88 3.21 5.26
N VAL A 63 4.16 2.17 4.46
CA VAL A 63 3.45 1.89 3.19
C VAL A 63 2.03 1.44 3.48
N THR A 64 1.84 0.50 4.41
CA THR A 64 0.51 -0.02 4.74
C THR A 64 -0.38 1.04 5.39
N GLU A 65 0.17 1.93 6.22
CA GLU A 65 -0.56 3.05 6.81
C GLU A 65 -0.91 4.11 5.77
N ALA A 66 0.01 4.46 4.87
CA ALA A 66 -0.29 5.37 3.76
C ALA A 66 -1.40 4.83 2.84
N ILE A 67 -1.45 3.52 2.60
CA ILE A 67 -2.56 2.88 1.87
C ILE A 67 -3.86 3.03 2.65
N LYS A 68 -3.89 2.83 3.97
CA LYS A 68 -5.09 3.00 4.81
C LYS A 68 -5.60 4.45 4.84
N CYS A 69 -4.71 5.42 5.11
CA CYS A 69 -5.09 6.83 5.28
C CYS A 69 -5.73 7.44 4.02
N LYS A 70 -5.37 6.95 2.82
CA LYS A 70 -6.00 7.36 1.55
C LYS A 70 -7.48 6.99 1.45
N PHE A 71 -7.98 6.03 2.25
CA PHE A 71 -9.38 5.61 2.28
C PHE A 71 -10.18 6.18 3.44
N TRP A 72 -9.55 6.76 4.47
CA TRP A 72 -10.24 7.19 5.70
C TRP A 72 -10.21 8.72 5.92
N CYS A 73 -9.43 9.47 5.15
CA CYS A 73 -9.39 10.95 5.23
C CYS A 73 -10.22 11.66 4.14
N THR A 74 -11.28 11.03 3.64
CA THR A 74 -12.37 11.68 2.91
C THR A 74 -13.64 11.57 3.72
#